data_AF-A0A1I7SSB9-F1
#
_entry.id   AF-A0A1I7SSB9-F1
#
_cell.length_a   1.000
_cell.length_b   1.000
_cell.length_c   1.000
_cell.angle_alpha   90.00
_cell.angle_beta   90.00
_cell.angle_gamma   90.00
#
_symmetry.space_group_name_H-M   'P 1'
#
loop_
_entity.id
_entity.type
_entity.pdbx_description
1 polymer ?
#
loop_
_entity_poly.entity_id
_entity_poly.type
_entity_poly.pdbx_seq_one_letter_code
_entity_poly.pdbx_strand_id
1 'polypeptide(L)'
;MAEVRPPIVEDEKSRQLMLYRRKLNEYREIEAKLKELRRKEQEMQKEHEKSENDIKSLQSVGQIVGEVLKQLTEEKFIVKATNGPRYVVGCRRSINKELLKQGTRVALDMTTLTIMRQLPREVDPLVYKMSHEDPGNISYAEVGGLAEQIRELREVVELPLLNPELFKRVGITPPKGCLLYGPPGTGKTLLAR
;
A
#
# COMPACT_ATOMS: atom_id res chain seq x y z
N MET A 1 63.56 21.31 66.08
CA MET A 1 62.89 21.78 64.84
C MET A 1 61.46 21.28 64.89
N ALA A 2 60.51 22.19 64.78
CA ALA A 2 59.09 21.96 64.95
C ALA A 2 58.49 21.26 63.72
N GLU A 3 57.68 20.23 63.94
CA GLU A 3 56.72 19.77 62.94
C GLU A 3 55.34 19.73 63.60
N VAL A 4 54.56 20.75 63.27
CA VAL A 4 53.14 20.89 63.58
C VAL A 4 52.41 19.81 62.76
N ARG A 5 51.97 18.73 63.41
CA ARG A 5 50.92 17.86 62.83
C ARG A 5 49.57 18.37 63.33
N PRO A 6 48.68 18.86 62.43
CA PRO A 6 47.36 19.28 62.84
C PRO A 6 46.51 18.07 63.31
N PRO A 7 45.55 18.29 64.22
CA PRO A 7 44.78 17.23 64.86
C PRO A 7 43.65 16.70 63.95
N ILE A 8 43.55 15.37 63.85
CA ILE A 8 42.33 14.55 63.70
C ILE A 8 41.10 15.26 63.06
N VAL A 9 41.10 15.45 61.74
CA VAL A 9 39.92 15.89 60.95
C VAL A 9 39.28 14.71 60.18
N GLU A 10 39.74 13.48 60.44
CA GLU A 10 39.35 12.30 59.64
C GLU A 10 37.95 11.74 59.96
N ASP A 11 37.37 11.96 61.15
CA ASP A 11 36.11 11.31 61.54
C ASP A 11 34.83 12.00 61.05
N GLU A 12 34.77 13.34 61.09
CA GLU A 12 33.57 14.09 60.68
C GLU A 12 33.40 14.09 59.17
N LYS A 13 34.51 14.23 58.44
CA LYS A 13 34.57 14.10 56.98
C LYS A 13 34.14 12.69 56.53
N SER A 14 34.53 11.65 57.27
CA SER A 14 34.14 10.26 56.99
C SER A 14 32.65 10.01 57.21
N ARG A 15 32.05 10.57 58.27
CA ARG A 15 30.60 10.51 58.52
C ARG A 15 29.79 11.23 57.43
N GLN A 16 30.22 12.42 57.03
CA GLN A 16 29.57 13.17 55.94
C GLN A 16 29.72 12.46 54.58
N LEU A 17 30.88 11.86 54.31
CA LEU A 17 31.09 11.01 53.12
C LEU A 17 30.16 9.78 53.13
N MET A 18 29.94 9.14 54.27
CA MET A 18 28.99 8.03 54.39
C MET A 18 27.53 8.46 54.14
N LEU A 19 27.10 9.58 54.70
CA LEU A 19 25.76 10.13 54.46
C LEU A 19 25.57 10.52 52.99
N TYR A 20 26.57 11.15 52.37
CA TYR A 20 26.56 11.50 50.96
C TYR A 20 26.50 10.26 50.07
N ARG A 21 27.29 9.22 50.38
CA ARG A 21 27.25 7.93 49.67
C ARG A 21 25.89 7.23 49.81
N ARG A 22 25.24 7.32 50.97
CA ARG A 22 23.89 6.79 51.17
C ARG A 22 22.86 7.53 50.31
N LYS A 23 22.90 8.87 50.28
CA LYS A 23 22.03 9.67 49.40
C LYS A 23 22.27 9.40 47.91
N LEU A 24 23.51 9.18 47.50
CA LEU A 24 23.83 8.78 46.12
C LEU A 24 23.25 7.41 45.76
N ASN A 25 23.27 6.46 46.69
CA ASN A 25 22.65 5.15 46.46
C ASN A 25 21.12 5.26 46.35
N GLU A 26 20.48 6.04 47.23
CA GLU A 26 19.04 6.33 47.17
C GLU A 26 18.67 7.01 45.84
N TYR A 27 19.46 7.99 45.39
CA TYR A 27 19.26 8.65 44.11
C TYR A 27 19.37 7.68 42.92
N ARG A 28 20.36 6.77 42.94
CA ARG A 28 20.52 5.72 41.93
C ARG A 28 19.34 4.74 41.91
N GLU A 29 18.81 4.35 43.07
CA GLU A 29 17.62 3.48 43.14
C GLU A 29 16.38 4.17 42.57
N ILE A 30 16.20 5.46 42.87
CA ILE A 30 15.09 6.26 42.35
C ILE A 30 15.22 6.43 40.83
N GLU A 31 16.41 6.70 40.31
CA GLU A 31 16.65 6.78 38.85
C GLU A 31 16.35 5.45 38.15
N ALA A 32 16.74 4.31 38.74
CA ALA A 32 16.44 3.00 38.19
C ALA A 32 14.93 2.74 38.13
N LYS A 33 14.20 3.03 39.21
CA LYS A 33 12.74 2.93 39.27
C LYS A 33 12.06 3.87 38.27
N LEU A 34 12.55 5.10 38.14
CA LEU A 34 12.03 6.07 37.18
C LEU A 34 12.22 5.58 35.74
N LYS A 35 13.36 4.98 35.43
CA LYS A 35 13.64 4.40 34.10
C LYS A 35 12.71 3.23 33.78
N GLU A 36 12.48 2.33 34.74
CA GLU A 36 11.52 1.24 34.58
C GLU A 36 10.08 1.73 34.41
N LEU A 37 9.65 2.70 35.22
CA LEU A 37 8.32 3.31 35.12
C LEU A 37 8.12 3.98 33.75
N ARG A 38 9.12 4.73 33.26
CA ARG A 38 9.07 5.33 31.91
C ARG A 38 9.00 4.28 30.80
N ARG A 39 9.70 3.16 30.94
CA ARG A 39 9.64 2.07 29.96
C ARG A 39 8.23 1.45 29.93
N LYS A 40 7.66 1.19 31.10
CA LYS A 40 6.29 0.68 31.24
C LYS A 40 5.27 1.68 30.69
N GLU A 41 5.42 2.97 30.99
CA GLU A 41 4.55 4.02 30.44
C GLU A 41 4.57 4.05 28.92
N GLN A 42 5.76 3.95 28.30
CA GLN A 42 5.88 3.89 26.84
C GLN A 42 5.27 2.62 26.23
N GLU A 43 5.46 1.47 26.86
CA GLU A 43 4.83 0.20 26.44
C GLU A 43 3.30 0.33 26.53
N MET A 44 2.78 0.82 27.65
CA MET A 44 1.35 1.05 27.86
C MET A 44 0.76 2.08 26.89
N GLN A 45 1.49 3.16 26.58
CA GLN A 45 1.06 4.16 25.59
C GLN A 45 0.93 3.55 24.20
N LYS A 46 1.90 2.72 23.77
CA LYS A 46 1.82 2.04 22.46
C LYS A 46 0.63 1.09 22.38
N GLU A 47 0.38 0.33 23.45
CA GLU A 47 -0.79 -0.56 23.51
C GLU A 47 -2.10 0.23 23.50
N HIS A 48 -2.13 1.36 24.20
CA HIS A 48 -3.27 2.27 24.21
C HIS A 48 -3.54 2.85 22.82
N GLU A 49 -2.52 3.38 22.14
CA GLU A 49 -2.63 3.90 20.77
C GLU A 49 -3.11 2.83 19.79
N LYS A 50 -2.58 1.60 19.89
CA LYS A 50 -3.04 0.47 19.08
C LYS A 50 -4.53 0.19 19.32
N SER A 51 -4.93 0.11 20.59
CA SER A 51 -6.32 -0.16 20.98
C SER A 51 -7.27 0.96 20.54
N GLU A 52 -6.83 2.22 20.65
CA GLU A 52 -7.59 3.36 20.13
C GLU A 52 -7.77 3.30 18.61
N ASN A 53 -6.72 2.91 17.87
CA ASN A 53 -6.81 2.75 16.42
C ASN A 53 -7.76 1.61 16.03
N ASP A 54 -7.74 0.50 16.77
CA ASP A 54 -8.66 -0.61 16.59
C ASP A 54 -10.11 -0.16 16.83
N ILE A 55 -10.39 0.59 17.90
CA ILE A 55 -11.71 1.15 18.17
C ILE A 55 -12.16 2.11 17.06
N LYS A 56 -11.27 3.00 16.59
CA LYS A 56 -11.57 3.91 15.47
C LYS A 56 -11.92 3.14 14.19
N SER A 57 -11.24 2.03 13.94
CA SER A 57 -11.54 1.16 12.78
C SER A 57 -12.92 0.51 12.89
N LEU A 58 -13.34 0.11 14.10
CA LEU A 58 -14.66 -0.50 14.35
C LEU A 58 -15.81 0.49 14.22
N GLN A 59 -15.57 1.79 14.45
CA GLN A 59 -16.58 2.83 14.23
C GLN A 59 -16.83 3.12 12.74
N SER A 60 -15.94 2.68 11.84
CA SER A 60 -16.12 2.90 10.42
C SER A 60 -17.30 2.09 9.88
N VAL A 61 -18.27 2.77 9.30
CA VAL A 61 -19.40 2.13 8.64
C VAL A 61 -19.02 1.72 7.21
N GLY A 62 -19.47 0.53 6.81
CA GLY A 62 -19.32 0.05 5.45
C GLY A 62 -20.06 0.95 4.46
N GLN A 63 -19.52 1.02 3.24
CA GLN A 63 -20.17 1.70 2.11
C GLN A 63 -20.64 0.66 1.11
N ILE A 64 -21.81 0.89 0.52
CA ILE A 64 -22.35 0.02 -0.53
C ILE A 64 -21.65 0.36 -1.84
N VAL A 65 -21.16 -0.66 -2.54
CA VAL A 65 -20.58 -0.45 -3.87
C VAL A 65 -21.68 -0.53 -4.93
N GLY A 66 -21.64 0.40 -5.88
CA GLY A 66 -22.55 0.42 -7.00
C GLY A 66 -21.91 1.01 -8.25
N GLU A 67 -22.68 1.02 -9.32
CA GLU A 67 -22.30 1.55 -10.63
C GLU A 67 -23.29 2.65 -11.03
N VAL A 68 -22.76 3.77 -11.52
CA VAL A 68 -23.59 4.86 -12.06
C VAL A 68 -24.11 4.43 -13.42
N LEU A 69 -25.43 4.33 -13.55
CA LEU A 69 -26.08 4.04 -14.82
C LEU A 69 -26.26 5.30 -15.66
N LYS A 70 -26.85 6.34 -15.07
CA LYS A 70 -27.18 7.57 -15.79
C LYS A 70 -27.33 8.74 -14.84
N GLN A 71 -26.86 9.91 -15.25
CA GLN A 71 -27.17 11.17 -14.58
C GLN A 71 -28.56 11.65 -15.00
N LEU A 72 -29.43 11.92 -14.03
CA LEU A 72 -30.79 12.42 -14.29
C LEU A 72 -30.84 13.94 -14.20
N THR A 73 -30.24 14.50 -13.16
CA THR A 73 -30.08 15.95 -12.96
C THR A 73 -28.68 16.27 -12.44
N GLU A 74 -28.37 17.54 -12.21
CA GLU A 74 -27.07 17.94 -11.63
C GLU A 74 -26.79 17.34 -10.25
N GLU A 75 -27.83 17.04 -9.47
CA GLU A 75 -27.69 16.50 -8.11
C GLU A 75 -28.16 15.05 -7.98
N LYS A 76 -28.95 14.53 -8.95
CA LYS A 76 -29.53 13.19 -8.91
C LYS A 76 -28.92 12.27 -9.96
N PHE A 77 -28.47 11.11 -9.50
CA PHE A 77 -27.89 10.05 -10.32
C PHE A 77 -28.67 8.76 -10.14
N ILE A 78 -28.77 7.96 -11.19
CA ILE A 78 -29.29 6.59 -11.12
C ILE A 78 -28.11 5.67 -10.90
N VAL A 79 -28.11 4.95 -9.79
CA VAL A 79 -27.09 3.97 -9.44
C VAL A 79 -27.71 2.59 -9.31
N LYS A 80 -26.96 1.57 -9.72
CA LYS A 80 -27.29 0.17 -9.47
C LYS A 80 -26.30 -0.35 -8.42
N ALA A 81 -26.80 -0.77 -7.27
CA ALA A 81 -25.97 -1.49 -6.30
C ALA A 81 -25.57 -2.85 -6.89
N THR A 82 -24.41 -3.40 -6.51
CA THR A 82 -23.81 -4.62 -7.12
C THR A 82 -24.83 -5.73 -7.38
N ASN A 83 -25.66 -6.05 -6.38
CA ASN A 83 -26.74 -7.05 -6.48
C ASN A 83 -28.13 -6.47 -6.12
N GLY A 84 -28.31 -5.15 -6.27
CA GLY A 84 -29.52 -4.46 -5.81
C GLY A 84 -30.40 -3.88 -6.92
N PRO A 85 -31.56 -3.33 -6.53
CA PRO A 85 -32.39 -2.55 -7.44
C PRO A 85 -31.70 -1.24 -7.82
N ARG A 86 -32.32 -0.51 -8.74
CA ARG A 86 -31.83 0.80 -9.20
C ARG A 86 -32.38 1.87 -8.27
N TYR A 87 -31.49 2.72 -7.76
CA TYR A 87 -31.84 3.83 -6.87
C TYR A 87 -31.57 5.16 -7.56
N VAL A 88 -32.43 6.14 -7.31
CA VAL A 88 -32.16 7.54 -7.61
C VAL A 88 -31.52 8.14 -6.37
N VAL A 89 -30.26 8.52 -6.48
CA VAL A 89 -29.43 8.92 -5.36
C VAL A 89 -28.89 10.33 -5.54
N GLY A 90 -28.73 11.02 -4.41
CA GLY A 90 -28.03 12.29 -4.36
C GLY A 90 -26.51 12.11 -4.43
N CYS A 91 -25.82 13.12 -4.94
CA CYS A 91 -24.36 13.19 -4.89
C CYS A 91 -23.89 14.19 -3.84
N ARG A 92 -22.83 13.86 -3.08
CA ARG A 92 -22.19 14.81 -2.18
C ARG A 92 -21.56 15.96 -2.99
N ARG A 93 -21.82 17.20 -2.58
CA ARG A 93 -21.38 18.43 -3.29
C ARG A 93 -19.86 18.54 -3.50
N SER A 94 -19.07 17.89 -2.65
CA SER A 94 -17.61 17.92 -2.72
C SER A 94 -17.00 17.02 -3.82
N ILE A 95 -17.82 16.29 -4.57
CA ILE A 95 -17.35 15.36 -5.60
C ILE A 95 -17.47 16.00 -6.98
N ASN A 96 -16.43 15.81 -7.80
CA ASN A 96 -16.43 16.25 -9.19
C ASN A 96 -17.44 15.45 -10.02
N LYS A 97 -18.52 16.12 -10.44
CA LYS A 97 -19.63 15.53 -11.19
C LYS A 97 -19.21 15.02 -12.57
N GLU A 98 -18.16 15.58 -13.16
CA GLU A 98 -17.66 15.21 -14.49
C GLU A 98 -17.07 13.80 -14.56
N LEU A 99 -16.56 13.29 -13.44
CA LEU A 99 -15.96 11.95 -13.35
C LEU A 99 -17.04 10.87 -13.16
N LEU A 100 -18.26 11.27 -12.75
CA LEU A 100 -19.41 10.40 -12.57
C LEU A 100 -20.11 10.12 -13.90
N LYS A 101 -19.36 9.54 -14.83
CA LYS A 101 -19.88 9.07 -16.11
C LYS A 101 -20.59 7.72 -15.93
N GLN A 102 -21.35 7.34 -16.95
CA GLN A 102 -22.01 6.04 -16.99
C GLN A 102 -20.95 4.93 -16.94
N GLY A 103 -21.16 3.94 -16.09
CA GLY A 103 -20.23 2.84 -15.85
C GLY A 103 -19.13 3.12 -14.82
N THR A 104 -19.10 4.30 -14.20
CA THR A 104 -18.17 4.58 -13.09
C THR A 104 -18.66 3.86 -11.82
N ARG A 105 -17.75 3.15 -11.13
CA ARG A 105 -18.03 2.60 -9.80
C ARG A 105 -18.04 3.71 -8.76
N VAL A 106 -19.00 3.64 -7.85
CA VAL A 106 -19.17 4.60 -6.77
C VAL A 106 -19.43 3.89 -5.46
N ALA A 107 -18.98 4.52 -4.38
CA ALA A 107 -19.33 4.14 -3.02
C ALA A 107 -20.55 4.97 -2.58
N LEU A 108 -21.59 4.27 -2.16
CA LEU A 108 -22.82 4.80 -1.62
C LEU A 108 -22.81 4.65 -0.10
N ASP A 109 -23.37 5.63 0.58
CA ASP A 109 -23.65 5.50 2.00
C ASP A 109 -24.71 4.43 2.27
N MET A 110 -24.54 3.65 3.33
CA MET A 110 -25.44 2.53 3.63
C MET A 110 -26.82 3.00 4.12
N THR A 111 -26.89 4.16 4.79
CA THR A 111 -28.14 4.68 5.38
C THR A 111 -28.92 5.59 4.44
N THR A 112 -28.22 6.52 3.79
CA THR A 112 -28.86 7.56 2.94
C THR A 112 -28.80 7.25 1.46
N LEU A 113 -28.09 6.19 1.05
CA LEU A 113 -27.81 5.85 -0.34
C LEU A 113 -27.23 7.03 -1.12
N THR A 114 -26.43 7.90 -0.51
CA THR A 114 -25.80 9.04 -1.20
C THR A 114 -24.43 8.68 -1.74
N ILE A 115 -24.06 9.21 -2.91
CA ILE A 115 -22.72 9.01 -3.49
C ILE A 115 -21.70 9.73 -2.61
N MET A 116 -20.83 8.94 -1.96
CA MET A 116 -19.79 9.39 -1.05
C MET A 116 -18.46 9.65 -1.76
N ARG A 117 -18.07 8.76 -2.69
CA ARG A 117 -16.84 8.86 -3.48
C ARG A 117 -16.91 7.98 -4.72
N GLN A 118 -16.11 8.31 -5.73
CA GLN A 118 -15.85 7.42 -6.85
C GLN A 118 -14.85 6.33 -6.45
N LEU A 119 -14.99 5.15 -7.05
CA LEU A 119 -14.08 4.02 -6.88
C LEU A 119 -13.40 3.72 -8.22
N PRO A 120 -12.14 3.26 -8.21
CA PRO A 120 -11.50 2.75 -9.41
C PRO A 120 -12.25 1.52 -9.94
N ARG A 121 -12.00 1.20 -11.22
CA ARG A 121 -12.54 -0.02 -11.83
C ARG A 121 -11.98 -1.24 -11.08
N GLU A 122 -12.85 -2.21 -10.81
CA GLU A 122 -12.39 -3.50 -10.29
C GLU A 122 -11.68 -4.26 -11.39
N VAL A 123 -10.58 -4.92 -11.02
CA VAL A 123 -10.03 -6.02 -11.80
C VAL A 123 -10.29 -7.28 -11.00
N ASP A 124 -10.79 -8.31 -11.67
CA ASP A 124 -11.04 -9.58 -10.99
C ASP A 124 -9.72 -10.12 -10.42
N PRO A 125 -9.74 -10.72 -9.21
CA PRO A 125 -8.54 -11.30 -8.62
C PRO A 125 -7.86 -12.34 -9.51
N LEU A 126 -8.61 -13.01 -10.39
CA LEU A 126 -8.07 -13.94 -11.37
C LEU A 126 -7.19 -13.22 -12.41
N VAL A 127 -7.63 -12.07 -12.92
CA VAL A 127 -6.85 -11.25 -13.86
C VAL A 127 -5.63 -10.68 -13.16
N TYR A 128 -5.78 -10.25 -11.91
CA TYR A 128 -4.65 -9.78 -11.10
C TYR A 128 -3.58 -10.86 -10.98
N LYS A 129 -3.96 -12.11 -10.65
CA LYS A 129 -3.05 -13.25 -10.63
C LYS A 129 -2.37 -13.48 -11.98
N MET A 130 -3.14 -13.46 -13.09
CA MET A 130 -2.56 -13.63 -14.43
C MET A 130 -1.52 -12.56 -14.79
N SER A 131 -1.72 -11.32 -14.33
CA SER A 131 -0.80 -10.21 -14.62
C SER A 131 0.46 -10.18 -13.75
N HIS A 132 0.42 -10.77 -12.56
CA HIS A 132 1.52 -10.76 -11.58
C HIS A 132 2.18 -12.14 -11.41
N GLU A 133 1.72 -13.13 -12.16
CA GLU A 133 2.38 -14.43 -12.23
C GLU A 133 3.57 -14.29 -13.16
N ASP A 134 4.75 -14.04 -12.59
CA ASP A 134 6.02 -14.01 -13.33
C ASP A 134 6.48 -15.47 -13.55
N PRO A 135 6.43 -16.02 -14.78
CA PRO A 135 6.75 -17.42 -15.05
C PRO A 135 8.25 -17.76 -14.97
N GLY A 136 9.08 -16.85 -14.45
CA GLY A 136 10.54 -16.94 -14.40
C GLY A 136 11.20 -16.13 -15.50
N ASN A 137 12.48 -15.77 -15.30
CA ASN A 137 13.23 -14.92 -16.22
C ASN A 137 14.01 -15.79 -17.22
N ILE A 138 13.31 -16.29 -18.25
CA ILE A 138 13.94 -17.09 -19.32
C ILE A 138 14.44 -16.13 -20.41
N SER A 139 15.67 -16.36 -20.87
CA SER A 139 16.25 -15.57 -21.96
C SER A 139 16.01 -16.24 -23.32
N TYR A 140 15.87 -15.45 -24.39
CA TYR A 140 15.82 -15.96 -25.78
C TYR A 140 17.06 -16.80 -26.15
N ALA A 141 18.17 -16.65 -25.42
CA ALA A 141 19.37 -17.47 -25.60
C ALA A 141 19.17 -18.95 -25.22
N GLU A 142 18.19 -19.26 -24.37
CA GLU A 142 17.86 -20.63 -23.96
C GLU A 142 17.00 -21.37 -25.01
N VAL A 143 16.51 -20.66 -26.04
CA VAL A 143 15.65 -21.21 -27.09
C VAL A 143 16.46 -21.58 -28.32
N GLY A 144 16.68 -22.88 -28.53
CA GLY A 144 17.41 -23.39 -29.69
C GLY A 144 16.56 -23.53 -30.96
N GLY A 145 17.15 -23.26 -32.13
CA GLY A 145 16.61 -23.65 -33.44
C GLY A 145 15.42 -22.83 -33.98
N LEU A 146 15.01 -21.77 -33.29
CA LEU A 146 13.84 -20.94 -33.63
C LEU A 146 14.18 -19.45 -33.88
N ALA A 147 15.39 -19.18 -34.37
CA ALA A 147 15.91 -17.80 -34.49
C ALA A 147 15.05 -16.91 -35.41
N GLU A 148 14.56 -17.45 -36.53
CA GLU A 148 13.69 -16.72 -37.46
C GLU A 148 12.35 -16.35 -36.81
N GLN A 149 11.74 -17.30 -36.09
CA GLN A 149 10.46 -17.08 -35.40
C GLN A 149 10.59 -16.08 -34.25
N ILE A 150 11.72 -16.10 -33.51
CA ILE A 150 12.02 -15.11 -32.48
C ILE A 150 12.14 -13.71 -33.09
N ARG A 151 12.81 -13.58 -34.25
CA ARG A 151 12.94 -12.30 -34.96
C ARG A 151 11.57 -11.76 -35.38
N GLU A 152 10.74 -12.58 -36.02
CA GLU A 152 9.38 -12.19 -36.43
C GLU A 152 8.52 -11.76 -35.22
N LEU A 153 8.60 -12.48 -34.11
CA LEU A 153 7.87 -12.15 -32.89
C LEU A 153 8.29 -10.78 -32.33
N ARG A 154 9.59 -10.47 -32.33
CA ARG A 154 10.12 -9.16 -31.89
C ARG A 154 9.70 -8.02 -32.80
N GLU A 155 9.68 -8.24 -34.11
CA GLU A 155 9.19 -7.25 -35.07
C GLU A 155 7.69 -6.95 -34.91
N VAL A 156 6.90 -7.94 -34.49
CA VAL A 156 5.47 -7.77 -34.25
C VAL A 156 5.15 -7.17 -32.89
N VAL A 157 5.93 -7.49 -31.84
CA VAL A 157 5.64 -7.08 -30.45
C VAL A 157 6.53 -5.91 -30.01
N GLU A 158 7.85 -6.05 -30.06
CA GLU A 158 8.80 -5.05 -29.53
C GLU A 158 8.87 -3.80 -30.43
N LEU A 159 8.94 -3.97 -31.75
CA LEU A 159 9.11 -2.86 -32.70
C LEU A 159 7.99 -1.80 -32.64
N PRO A 160 6.69 -2.15 -32.64
CA PRO A 160 5.63 -1.15 -32.51
C PRO A 160 5.54 -0.52 -31.12
N LEU A 161 5.99 -1.22 -30.06
CA LEU A 161 6.02 -0.69 -28.70
C LEU A 161 7.17 0.31 -28.49
N LEU A 162 8.36 0.00 -29.02
CA LEU A 162 9.55 0.85 -28.88
C LEU A 162 9.55 2.04 -29.85
N ASN A 163 9.16 1.83 -31.11
CA ASN A 163 9.28 2.83 -32.19
C ASN A 163 7.97 3.03 -32.98
N PRO A 164 6.89 3.55 -32.36
CA PRO A 164 5.60 3.74 -33.03
C PRO A 164 5.65 4.79 -34.16
N GLU A 165 6.67 5.66 -34.20
CA GLU A 165 6.83 6.65 -35.25
C GLU A 165 7.08 6.05 -36.64
N LEU A 166 7.80 4.92 -36.71
CA LEU A 166 8.10 4.26 -37.98
C LEU A 166 6.81 3.86 -38.71
N PHE A 167 5.85 3.28 -37.97
CA PHE A 167 4.54 2.91 -38.47
C PHE A 167 3.73 4.13 -38.92
N LYS A 168 3.79 5.24 -38.15
CA LYS A 168 3.11 6.50 -38.51
C LYS A 168 3.67 7.14 -39.78
N ARG A 169 5.00 7.10 -39.98
CA ARG A 169 5.65 7.66 -41.19
C ARG A 169 5.33 6.86 -42.45
N VAL A 170 5.28 5.54 -42.33
CA VAL A 170 4.89 4.65 -43.43
C VAL A 170 3.37 4.67 -43.66
N GLY A 171 2.59 5.11 -42.68
CA GLY A 171 1.12 5.19 -42.77
C GLY A 171 0.42 3.85 -42.59
N ILE A 172 1.09 2.86 -41.99
CA ILE A 172 0.55 1.52 -41.74
C ILE A 172 0.16 1.37 -40.26
N THR A 173 -0.90 0.62 -39.99
CA THR A 173 -1.28 0.26 -38.63
C THR A 173 -0.46 -0.94 -38.15
N PRO A 174 0.14 -0.88 -36.94
CA PRO A 174 0.89 -2.01 -36.41
C PRO A 174 -0.03 -3.22 -36.17
N PRO A 175 0.49 -4.45 -36.30
CA PRO A 175 -0.25 -5.67 -35.98
C PRO A 175 -0.68 -5.69 -34.50
N LYS A 176 -1.86 -6.21 -34.21
CA LYS A 176 -2.44 -6.22 -32.84
C LYS A 176 -2.05 -7.44 -31.99
N GLY A 177 -1.48 -8.46 -32.61
CA GLY A 177 -1.10 -9.71 -31.95
C GLY A 177 -0.61 -10.75 -32.95
N CYS A 178 0.02 -11.80 -32.43
CA CYS A 178 0.54 -12.93 -33.18
C CYS A 178 -0.11 -14.23 -32.71
N LEU A 179 -0.18 -15.23 -33.59
CA LEU A 179 -0.67 -16.57 -33.26
C LEU A 179 0.44 -17.59 -33.46
N LEU A 180 0.86 -18.27 -32.39
CA LEU A 180 1.84 -19.36 -32.46
C LEU A 180 1.11 -20.69 -32.61
N TYR A 181 1.35 -21.41 -33.72
CA TYR A 181 0.72 -22.72 -34.00
C TYR A 181 1.75 -23.80 -34.34
N GLY A 182 1.32 -25.07 -34.32
CA GLY A 182 2.13 -26.23 -34.72
C GLY A 182 1.99 -27.43 -33.77
N PRO A 183 2.75 -28.52 -33.99
CA PRO A 183 2.71 -29.73 -33.15
C PRO A 183 3.00 -29.44 -31.66
N PRO A 184 2.50 -30.26 -30.72
CA PRO A 184 2.88 -30.14 -29.31
C PRO A 184 4.38 -30.40 -29.13
N GLY A 185 5.02 -29.73 -28.16
CA GLY A 185 6.44 -29.92 -27.85
C GLY A 185 7.43 -29.04 -28.63
N THR A 186 6.98 -28.19 -29.57
CA THR A 186 7.88 -27.32 -30.37
C THR A 186 8.24 -25.98 -29.68
N GLY A 187 8.17 -25.89 -28.35
CA GLY A 187 8.61 -24.69 -27.61
C GLY A 187 7.68 -23.47 -27.65
N LYS A 188 6.43 -23.57 -28.12
CA LYS A 188 5.49 -22.43 -28.20
C LYS A 188 5.25 -21.72 -26.86
N THR A 189 5.05 -22.48 -25.78
CA THR A 189 4.88 -21.91 -24.43
C THR A 189 6.18 -21.32 -23.88
N LEU A 190 7.32 -21.89 -24.28
CA LEU A 190 8.63 -21.43 -23.84
C LEU A 190 8.99 -20.10 -24.52
N LEU A 191 8.61 -19.91 -25.80
CA LEU A 191 8.73 -18.63 -26.51
C LEU A 191 7.88 -17.49 -25.93
N ALA A 192 6.78 -17.82 -25.24
CA ALA A 192 5.85 -16.86 -24.67
C ALA A 192 6.10 -16.58 -23.17
N ARG A 193 7.01 -17.33 -22.55
CA ARG A 193 7.51 -17.07 -21.20
C ARG A 193 8.65 -16.06 -21.26
#